data_AF-A0A963M8M7-F1
#
_entry.id   AF-A0A963M8M7-F1
#
_cell.length_a   1.000
_cell.length_b   1.000
_cell.length_c   1.000
_cell.angle_alpha   90.00
_cell.angle_beta   90.00
_cell.angle_gamma   90.00
#
_symmetry.space_group_name_H-M   'P 1'
#
loop_
_entity.id
_entity.type
_entity.pdbx_description
1 polymer ?
#
loop_
_entity_poly.entity_id
_entity_poly.type
_entity_poly.pdbx_seq_one_letter_code
_entity_poly.pdbx_strand_id
1 'polypeptide(L)'
;RQWYGYRWHTTLSNLAARQNQEKALRIDVSTRQQLLGQVGVKIEEMRRQQTDLRGALGELHAQSSQLHSQAESVTRELAVGQERLRQVQARGEETQRELAPLRLQAETLTERLAELETALVAAQAHFEERQQAVEALQFELGQRQAERKKLQDALDAARHDLSQLQNRQADRASRLNQLAERRTVLHGEQQAQTAALAQAEAEASAIAAELATAQSALTAEENEAAALQAEIGRLESTAAELREKLKQAEGVRQTADRTVDQLQTRYDLLTRLRNEGAGYASGVRAILQAGERARTANAGDALNGILGTVATLIQVPSQLDQAIETALGGAFQNVVTESWDDAREAIELLKRTGQGRATFLPLNRLSVLPAIEAPNAPGILGNAAALVTYEPKVAEVALS
;
A
#
# COMPACT_ATOMS: atom_id res chain seq x y z
N ARG A 1 -172.58 191.23 97.25
CA ARG A 1 -172.64 190.99 98.71
C ARG A 1 -171.65 189.88 99.05
N GLN A 2 -170.60 190.24 99.78
CA GLN A 2 -169.74 189.43 100.67
C GLN A 2 -168.91 188.25 100.13
N TRP A 3 -167.68 188.17 100.67
CA TRP A 3 -166.61 187.15 100.52
C TRP A 3 -165.64 187.31 99.32
N TYR A 4 -164.66 188.23 99.41
CA TYR A 4 -163.28 188.03 99.93
C TYR A 4 -162.50 186.92 99.18
N GLY A 5 -161.50 187.21 98.33
CA GLY A 5 -160.37 188.12 98.55
C GLY A 5 -159.05 187.35 98.81
N TYR A 6 -159.11 186.06 99.18
CA TYR A 6 -157.92 185.31 99.63
C TYR A 6 -157.40 184.23 98.65
N ARG A 7 -158.17 183.85 97.62
CA ARG A 7 -157.85 182.68 96.79
C ARG A 7 -157.22 182.97 95.42
N TRP A 8 -157.04 184.25 95.07
CA TRP A 8 -156.43 184.65 93.79
C TRP A 8 -154.92 184.91 93.90
N HIS A 9 -154.39 185.21 95.10
CA HIS A 9 -152.95 185.40 95.31
C HIS A 9 -152.19 184.10 95.60
N THR A 10 -152.88 183.05 96.09
CA THR A 10 -152.28 181.74 96.39
C THR A 10 -152.11 180.85 95.15
N THR A 11 -152.83 181.13 94.06
CA THR A 11 -152.71 180.42 92.79
C THR A 11 -151.55 180.95 91.93
N LEU A 12 -151.22 182.24 92.02
CA LEU A 12 -150.07 182.80 91.31
C LEU A 12 -148.71 182.44 91.95
N SER A 13 -148.65 182.34 93.29
CA SER A 13 -147.43 181.97 94.00
C SER A 13 -147.02 180.49 93.80
N ASN A 14 -147.99 179.58 93.72
CA ASN A 14 -147.70 178.15 93.57
C ASN A 14 -147.26 177.73 92.14
N LEU A 15 -147.63 178.50 91.11
CA LEU A 15 -147.20 178.21 89.73
C LEU A 15 -145.71 178.56 89.52
N ALA A 16 -145.26 179.69 90.10
CA ALA A 16 -143.87 180.14 90.00
C ALA A 16 -142.89 179.23 90.77
N ALA A 17 -143.29 178.69 91.92
CA ALA A 17 -142.47 177.76 92.69
C ALA A 17 -142.27 176.41 91.98
N ARG A 18 -143.32 175.89 91.31
CA ARG A 18 -143.26 174.60 90.59
C ARG A 18 -142.42 174.67 89.31
N GLN A 19 -142.42 175.79 88.58
CA GLN A 19 -141.60 175.94 87.38
C GLN A 19 -140.10 176.06 87.67
N ASN A 20 -139.70 176.63 88.81
CA ASN A 20 -138.28 176.67 89.18
C ASN A 20 -137.75 175.31 89.65
N GLN A 21 -138.59 174.46 90.23
CA GLN A 21 -138.20 173.11 90.65
C GLN A 21 -137.98 172.16 89.45
N GLU A 22 -138.72 172.32 88.35
CA GLU A 22 -138.55 171.53 87.13
C GLU A 22 -137.24 171.85 86.39
N LYS A 23 -136.83 173.13 86.34
CA LYS A 23 -135.57 173.54 85.70
C LYS A 23 -134.34 173.02 86.45
N ALA A 24 -134.36 172.99 87.78
CA ALA A 24 -133.25 172.47 88.57
C ALA A 24 -133.04 170.96 88.35
N LEU A 25 -134.12 170.18 88.25
CA LEU A 25 -134.05 168.73 88.03
C LEU A 25 -133.55 168.35 86.62
N ARG A 26 -133.82 169.17 85.60
CA ARG A 26 -133.29 168.92 84.24
C ARG A 26 -131.77 169.07 84.14
N ILE A 27 -131.17 169.98 84.91
CA ILE A 27 -129.72 170.21 84.85
C ILE A 27 -128.98 169.02 85.49
N ASP A 28 -129.47 168.48 86.61
CA ASP A 28 -128.82 167.39 87.35
C ASP A 28 -128.85 166.03 86.62
N VAL A 29 -129.86 165.79 85.77
CA VAL A 29 -129.91 164.58 84.91
C VAL A 29 -128.85 164.64 83.81
N SER A 30 -128.58 165.82 83.24
CA SER A 30 -127.61 165.96 82.14
C SER A 30 -126.16 165.71 82.59
N THR A 31 -125.80 166.17 83.80
CA THR A 31 -124.46 165.98 84.37
C THR A 31 -124.19 164.51 84.71
N ARG A 32 -125.19 163.75 85.18
CA ARG A 32 -125.04 162.31 85.46
C ARG A 32 -124.92 161.47 84.19
N GLN A 33 -125.57 161.84 83.09
CA GLN A 33 -125.41 161.16 81.80
C GLN A 33 -124.02 161.33 81.20
N GLN A 34 -123.39 162.51 81.36
CA GLN A 34 -122.03 162.75 80.89
C GLN A 34 -120.98 161.93 81.64
N LEU A 35 -121.16 161.71 82.95
CA LEU A 35 -120.22 160.94 83.77
C LEU A 35 -120.26 159.43 83.42
N LEU A 36 -121.44 158.89 83.10
CA LEU A 36 -121.58 157.48 82.69
C LEU A 36 -120.88 157.18 81.34
N GLY A 37 -120.87 158.15 80.42
CA GLY A 37 -120.15 158.00 79.15
C GLY A 37 -118.63 157.89 79.33
N GLN A 38 -118.05 158.65 80.27
CA GLN A 38 -116.61 158.61 80.53
C GLN A 38 -116.14 157.29 81.18
N VAL A 39 -116.97 156.68 82.02
CA VAL A 39 -116.65 155.38 82.65
C VAL A 39 -116.72 154.23 81.62
N GLY A 40 -117.63 154.30 80.64
CA GLY A 40 -117.75 153.29 79.57
C GLY A 40 -116.49 153.17 78.72
N VAL A 41 -115.93 154.29 78.27
CA VAL A 41 -114.72 154.30 77.41
C VAL A 41 -113.51 153.68 78.13
N LYS A 42 -113.35 153.94 79.44
CA LYS A 42 -112.20 153.45 80.22
C LYS A 42 -112.23 151.93 80.46
N ILE A 43 -113.42 151.33 80.50
CA ILE A 43 -113.60 149.87 80.64
C ILE A 43 -113.24 149.15 79.33
N GLU A 44 -113.60 149.70 78.17
CA GLU A 44 -113.25 149.13 76.87
C GLU A 44 -111.73 149.14 76.63
N GLU A 45 -111.06 150.21 77.06
CA GLU A 45 -109.60 150.34 76.94
C GLU A 45 -108.85 149.26 77.76
N MET A 46 -109.27 149.02 79.01
CA MET A 46 -108.67 147.97 79.84
C MET A 46 -108.97 146.56 79.34
N ARG A 47 -110.16 146.30 78.76
CA ARG A 47 -110.49 145.00 78.16
C ARG A 47 -109.60 144.67 76.97
N ARG A 48 -109.26 145.68 76.15
CA ARG A 48 -108.36 145.53 75.00
C ARG A 48 -106.94 145.18 75.44
N GLN A 49 -106.39 145.88 76.44
CA GLN A 49 -105.07 145.53 77.01
C GLN A 49 -105.02 144.11 77.59
N GLN A 50 -106.10 143.66 78.23
CA GLN A 50 -106.16 142.30 78.80
C GLN A 50 -106.20 141.21 77.72
N THR A 51 -106.75 141.51 76.53
CA THR A 51 -106.76 140.55 75.41
C THR A 51 -105.39 140.46 74.74
N ASP A 52 -104.72 141.60 74.55
CA ASP A 52 -103.37 141.66 73.95
C ASP A 52 -102.33 140.91 74.81
N LEU A 53 -102.34 141.11 76.14
CA LEU A 53 -101.43 140.42 77.07
C LEU A 53 -101.66 138.90 77.12
N ARG A 54 -102.91 138.43 76.94
CA ARG A 54 -103.20 136.99 76.84
C ARG A 54 -102.69 136.38 75.53
N GLY A 55 -102.75 137.14 74.43
CA GLY A 55 -102.16 136.73 73.15
C GLY A 55 -100.65 136.52 73.26
N ALA A 56 -99.94 137.49 73.82
CA ALA A 56 -98.49 137.41 74.01
C ALA A 56 -98.05 136.24 74.91
N LEU A 57 -98.82 135.92 75.96
CA LEU A 57 -98.57 134.76 76.83
C LEU A 57 -98.74 133.43 76.08
N GLY A 58 -99.74 133.33 75.21
CA GLY A 58 -99.96 132.16 74.37
C GLY A 58 -98.80 131.89 73.41
N GLU A 59 -98.26 132.95 72.79
CA GLU A 59 -97.10 132.84 71.89
C GLU A 59 -95.83 132.40 72.64
N LEU A 60 -95.56 132.96 73.83
CA LEU A 60 -94.40 132.56 74.63
C LEU A 60 -94.47 131.10 75.10
N HIS A 61 -95.66 130.60 75.46
CA HIS A 61 -95.84 129.18 75.79
C HIS A 61 -95.63 128.26 74.57
N ALA A 62 -96.11 128.66 73.40
CA ALA A 62 -95.87 127.92 72.15
C ALA A 62 -94.38 127.88 71.80
N GLN A 63 -93.67 129.01 71.91
CA GLN A 63 -92.22 129.09 71.67
C GLN A 63 -91.43 128.23 72.66
N SER A 64 -91.77 128.26 73.95
CA SER A 64 -91.12 127.43 74.97
C SER A 64 -91.33 125.93 74.73
N SER A 65 -92.56 125.52 74.38
CA SER A 65 -92.86 124.12 74.04
C SER A 65 -92.11 123.67 72.78
N GLN A 66 -91.99 124.55 71.77
CA GLN A 66 -91.22 124.27 70.57
C GLN A 66 -89.73 124.13 70.87
N LEU A 67 -89.13 125.01 71.68
CA LEU A 67 -87.73 124.88 72.10
C LEU A 67 -87.49 123.64 72.96
N HIS A 68 -88.43 123.25 73.82
CA HIS A 68 -88.32 122.03 74.62
C HIS A 68 -88.36 120.77 73.74
N SER A 69 -89.28 120.71 72.77
CA SER A 69 -89.32 119.60 71.80
C SER A 69 -88.08 119.55 70.90
N GLN A 70 -87.52 120.70 70.51
CA GLN A 70 -86.24 120.77 69.80
C GLN A 70 -85.07 120.28 70.67
N ALA A 71 -85.00 120.69 71.95
CA ALA A 71 -83.96 120.25 72.88
C ALA A 71 -84.04 118.73 73.13
N GLU A 72 -85.24 118.18 73.29
CA GLU A 72 -85.45 116.72 73.39
C GLU A 72 -85.06 115.98 72.11
N SER A 73 -85.31 116.56 70.93
CA SER A 73 -84.89 115.99 69.66
C SER A 73 -83.37 115.92 69.57
N VAL A 74 -82.69 117.04 69.88
CA VAL A 74 -81.22 117.13 69.82
C VAL A 74 -80.57 116.23 70.87
N THR A 75 -81.12 116.11 72.09
CA THR A 75 -80.59 115.17 73.09
C THR A 75 -80.78 113.71 72.69
N ARG A 76 -81.92 113.35 72.08
CA ARG A 76 -82.11 112.01 71.50
C ARG A 76 -81.12 111.74 70.37
N GLU A 77 -80.93 112.68 69.46
CA GLU A 77 -79.95 112.57 68.37
C GLU A 77 -78.50 112.45 68.89
N LEU A 78 -78.14 113.24 69.92
CA LEU A 78 -76.83 113.17 70.56
C LEU A 78 -76.61 111.79 71.21
N ALA A 79 -77.60 111.25 71.92
CA ALA A 79 -77.50 109.93 72.54
C ALA A 79 -77.34 108.82 71.48
N VAL A 80 -78.10 108.88 70.39
CA VAL A 80 -77.94 107.97 69.24
C VAL A 80 -76.56 108.13 68.59
N GLY A 81 -76.06 109.36 68.45
CA GLY A 81 -74.73 109.64 67.90
C GLY A 81 -73.60 109.11 68.78
N GLN A 82 -73.70 109.29 70.09
CA GLN A 82 -72.73 108.77 71.06
C GLN A 82 -72.72 107.23 71.09
N GLU A 83 -73.90 106.59 71.03
CA GLU A 83 -74.00 105.14 70.95
C GLU A 83 -73.43 104.61 69.63
N ARG A 84 -73.71 105.27 68.49
CA ARG A 84 -73.09 104.94 67.21
C ARG A 84 -71.57 105.08 67.24
N LEU A 85 -71.04 106.13 67.87
CA LEU A 85 -69.61 106.33 68.01
C LEU A 85 -68.97 105.21 68.85
N ARG A 86 -69.59 104.84 69.98
CA ARG A 86 -69.14 103.70 70.80
C ARG A 86 -69.14 102.39 70.02
N GLN A 87 -70.19 102.12 69.24
CA GLN A 87 -70.26 100.91 68.41
C GLN A 87 -69.17 100.89 67.33
N VAL A 88 -68.89 102.04 66.68
CA VAL A 88 -67.81 102.14 65.69
C VAL A 88 -66.43 101.97 66.34
N GLN A 89 -66.22 102.55 67.52
CA GLN A 89 -64.97 102.38 68.28
C GLN A 89 -64.76 100.93 68.73
N ALA A 90 -65.78 100.30 69.30
CA ALA A 90 -65.73 98.89 69.70
C ALA A 90 -65.45 97.97 68.50
N ARG A 91 -66.11 98.20 67.36
CA ARG A 91 -65.82 97.48 66.10
C ARG A 91 -64.40 97.73 65.61
N GLY A 92 -63.89 98.96 65.74
CA GLY A 92 -62.53 99.32 65.38
C GLY A 92 -61.49 98.57 66.22
N GLU A 93 -61.70 98.49 67.54
CA GLU A 93 -60.86 97.73 68.45
C GLU A 93 -60.92 96.22 68.18
N GLU A 94 -62.11 95.67 67.93
CA GLU A 94 -62.30 94.27 67.56
C GLU A 94 -61.57 93.93 66.25
N THR A 95 -61.73 94.76 65.22
CA THR A 95 -61.03 94.61 63.93
C THR A 95 -59.50 94.70 64.12
N GLN A 96 -59.01 95.59 64.98
CA GLN A 96 -57.57 95.68 65.28
C GLN A 96 -57.04 94.45 66.03
N ARG A 97 -57.82 93.89 66.96
CA ARG A 97 -57.46 92.65 67.67
C ARG A 97 -57.44 91.45 66.74
N GLU A 98 -58.34 91.39 65.75
CA GLU A 98 -58.33 90.35 64.72
C GLU A 98 -57.17 90.51 63.71
N LEU A 99 -56.76 91.75 63.43
CA LEU A 99 -55.67 92.04 62.48
C LEU A 99 -54.30 91.54 62.95
N ALA A 100 -54.01 91.62 64.26
CA ALA A 100 -52.72 91.22 64.82
C ALA A 100 -52.38 89.73 64.61
N PRO A 101 -53.25 88.75 64.97
CA PRO A 101 -52.97 87.34 64.70
C PRO A 101 -52.94 87.03 63.20
N LEU A 102 -53.76 87.70 62.38
CA LEU A 102 -53.72 87.54 60.93
C LEU A 102 -52.41 88.01 60.31
N ARG A 103 -51.82 89.10 60.81
CA ARG A 103 -50.49 89.57 60.38
C ARG A 103 -49.38 88.58 60.76
N LEU A 104 -49.40 88.08 61.99
CA LEU A 104 -48.44 87.06 62.43
C LEU A 104 -48.59 85.76 61.62
N GLN A 105 -49.82 85.36 61.29
CA GLN A 105 -50.09 84.24 60.39
C GLN A 105 -49.53 84.49 58.99
N ALA A 106 -49.69 85.71 58.44
CA ALA A 106 -49.12 86.06 57.15
C ALA A 106 -47.59 85.99 57.18
N GLU A 107 -46.94 86.56 58.20
CA GLU A 107 -45.47 86.52 58.36
C GLU A 107 -44.95 85.08 58.46
N THR A 108 -45.53 84.26 59.33
CA THR A 108 -45.14 82.84 59.47
C THR A 108 -45.38 82.03 58.19
N LEU A 109 -46.46 82.30 57.45
CA LEU A 109 -46.70 81.68 56.16
C LEU A 109 -45.68 82.14 55.11
N THR A 110 -45.26 83.40 55.13
CA THR A 110 -44.23 83.89 54.21
C THR A 110 -42.86 83.29 54.49
N GLU A 111 -42.48 83.13 55.77
CA GLU A 111 -41.24 82.43 56.15
C GLU A 111 -41.29 80.96 55.73
N ARG A 112 -42.41 80.28 56.01
CA ARG A 112 -42.63 78.88 55.59
C ARG A 112 -42.56 78.72 54.07
N LEU A 113 -43.09 79.68 53.32
CA LEU A 113 -43.07 79.66 51.86
C LEU A 113 -41.64 79.82 51.33
N ALA A 114 -40.85 80.73 51.89
CA ALA A 114 -39.43 80.88 51.54
C ALA A 114 -38.60 79.63 51.88
N GLU A 115 -38.83 79.00 53.03
CA GLU A 115 -38.22 77.71 53.39
C GLU A 115 -38.59 76.60 52.39
N LEU A 116 -39.87 76.53 51.99
CA LEU A 116 -40.32 75.54 51.01
C LEU A 116 -39.77 75.80 49.60
N GLU A 117 -39.65 77.06 49.18
CA GLU A 117 -39.06 77.42 47.89
C GLU A 117 -37.57 77.04 47.85
N THR A 118 -36.80 77.34 48.90
CA THR A 118 -35.40 76.93 48.99
C THR A 118 -35.23 75.41 49.01
N ALA A 119 -36.08 74.70 49.75
CA ALA A 119 -36.09 73.24 49.77
C ALA A 119 -36.47 72.64 48.39
N LEU A 120 -37.42 73.25 47.67
CA LEU A 120 -37.82 72.81 46.33
C LEU A 120 -36.68 72.97 45.33
N VAL A 121 -35.99 74.11 45.33
CA VAL A 121 -34.84 74.35 44.44
C VAL A 121 -33.72 73.35 44.73
N ALA A 122 -33.41 73.08 46.01
CA ALA A 122 -32.41 72.08 46.38
C ALA A 122 -32.83 70.66 45.93
N ALA A 123 -34.11 70.29 46.10
CA ALA A 123 -34.62 69.00 45.67
C ALA A 123 -34.59 68.84 44.14
N GLN A 124 -34.89 69.91 43.39
CA GLN A 124 -34.80 69.93 41.93
C GLN A 124 -33.35 69.74 41.45
N ALA A 125 -32.39 70.44 42.06
CA ALA A 125 -30.98 70.27 41.73
C ALA A 125 -30.49 68.83 41.99
N HIS A 126 -30.85 68.24 43.14
CA HIS A 126 -30.52 66.84 43.44
C HIS A 126 -31.20 65.85 42.51
N PHE A 127 -32.42 66.14 42.06
CA PHE A 127 -33.13 65.31 41.09
C PHE A 127 -32.42 65.33 39.73
N GLU A 128 -32.04 66.51 39.24
CA GLU A 128 -31.31 66.66 37.97
C GLU A 128 -29.94 65.97 38.02
N GLU A 129 -29.18 66.13 39.11
CA GLU A 129 -27.89 65.45 39.32
C GLU A 129 -28.04 63.93 39.28
N ARG A 130 -29.05 63.39 40.00
CA ARG A 130 -29.31 61.95 40.02
C ARG A 130 -29.80 61.45 38.66
N GLN A 131 -30.60 62.24 37.94
CA GLN A 131 -31.06 61.88 36.60
C GLN A 131 -29.88 61.77 35.63
N GLN A 132 -28.97 62.74 35.63
CA GLN A 132 -27.75 62.69 34.82
C GLN A 132 -26.86 61.49 35.18
N ALA A 133 -26.72 61.19 36.47
CA ALA A 133 -25.95 60.02 36.92
C ALA A 133 -26.58 58.69 36.45
N VAL A 134 -27.91 58.58 36.47
CA VAL A 134 -28.63 57.40 35.95
C VAL A 134 -28.45 57.25 34.45
N GLU A 135 -28.57 58.34 33.68
CA GLU A 135 -28.36 58.32 32.24
C GLU A 135 -26.92 57.92 31.87
N ALA A 136 -25.93 58.43 32.58
CA ALA A 136 -24.53 58.04 32.41
C ALA A 136 -24.30 56.54 32.71
N LEU A 137 -24.82 56.04 33.83
CA LEU A 137 -24.70 54.62 34.19
C LEU A 137 -25.43 53.70 33.22
N GLN A 138 -26.59 54.11 32.68
CA GLN A 138 -27.31 53.35 31.66
C GLN A 138 -26.51 53.26 30.36
N PHE A 139 -25.86 54.37 29.96
CA PHE A 139 -25.00 54.38 28.79
C PHE A 139 -23.77 53.46 28.97
N GLU A 140 -23.09 53.55 30.11
CA GLU A 140 -21.97 52.65 30.43
C GLU A 140 -22.40 51.18 30.47
N LEU A 141 -23.54 50.88 31.09
CA LEU A 141 -24.09 49.53 31.12
C LEU A 141 -24.36 49.01 29.71
N GLY A 142 -24.94 49.83 28.83
CA GLY A 142 -25.17 49.49 27.43
C GLY A 142 -23.87 49.17 26.68
N GLN A 143 -22.83 49.98 26.87
CA GLN A 143 -21.50 49.71 26.29
C GLN A 143 -20.91 48.38 26.80
N ARG A 144 -20.94 48.15 28.12
CA ARG A 144 -20.43 46.91 28.73
C ARG A 144 -21.20 45.68 28.28
N GLN A 145 -22.51 45.78 28.11
CA GLN A 145 -23.33 44.69 27.58
C GLN A 145 -22.98 44.39 26.11
N ALA A 146 -22.75 45.42 25.30
CA ALA A 146 -22.33 45.24 23.90
C ALA A 146 -20.93 44.61 23.80
N GLU A 147 -19.97 45.06 24.62
CA GLU A 147 -18.63 44.45 24.73
C GLU A 147 -18.72 42.99 25.16
N ARG A 148 -19.51 42.69 26.20
CA ARG A 148 -19.70 41.32 26.69
C ARG A 148 -20.26 40.42 25.60
N LYS A 149 -21.26 40.89 24.84
CA LYS A 149 -21.83 40.12 23.73
C LYS A 149 -20.79 39.82 22.65
N LYS A 150 -20.00 40.82 22.23
CA LYS A 150 -18.91 40.62 21.26
C LYS A 150 -17.89 39.59 21.74
N LEU A 151 -17.50 39.64 23.00
CA LEU A 151 -16.57 38.66 23.59
C LEU A 151 -17.18 37.26 23.67
N GLN A 152 -18.47 37.16 23.97
CA GLN A 152 -19.19 35.88 24.00
C GLN A 152 -19.29 35.26 22.60
N ASP A 153 -19.67 36.03 21.59
CA ASP A 153 -19.72 35.57 20.20
C ASP A 153 -18.33 35.11 19.71
N ALA A 154 -17.26 35.85 20.07
CA ALA A 154 -15.90 35.48 19.76
C ALA A 154 -15.44 34.19 20.47
N LEU A 155 -15.84 34.00 21.73
CA LEU A 155 -15.55 32.78 22.48
C LEU A 155 -16.24 31.55 21.88
N ASP A 156 -17.50 31.69 21.49
CA ASP A 156 -18.27 30.60 20.90
C ASP A 156 -17.74 30.23 19.51
N ALA A 157 -17.33 31.23 18.70
CA ALA A 157 -16.61 30.99 17.44
C ALA A 157 -15.28 30.25 17.67
N ALA A 158 -14.45 30.69 18.63
CA ALA A 158 -13.18 30.04 18.95
C ALA A 158 -13.37 28.60 19.45
N ARG A 159 -14.43 28.33 20.22
CA ARG A 159 -14.80 26.98 20.66
C ARG A 159 -15.20 26.09 19.49
N HIS A 160 -15.97 26.62 18.54
CA HIS A 160 -16.34 25.90 17.33
C HIS A 160 -15.10 25.53 16.51
N ASP A 161 -14.20 26.49 16.28
CA ASP A 161 -12.96 26.27 15.53
C ASP A 161 -12.05 25.25 16.22
N LEU A 162 -11.93 25.31 17.55
CA LEU A 162 -11.17 24.33 18.33
C LEU A 162 -11.74 22.92 18.15
N SER A 163 -13.07 22.76 18.23
CA SER A 163 -13.72 21.46 18.02
C SER A 163 -13.47 20.93 16.60
N GLN A 164 -13.56 21.78 15.58
CA GLN A 164 -13.24 21.38 14.20
C GLN A 164 -11.78 20.95 14.05
N LEU A 165 -10.84 21.67 14.67
CA LEU A 165 -9.42 21.34 14.64
C LEU A 165 -9.12 20.02 15.35
N GLN A 166 -9.77 19.77 16.50
CA GLN A 166 -9.65 18.50 17.23
C GLN A 166 -10.15 17.31 16.41
N ASN A 167 -11.30 17.46 15.73
CA ASN A 167 -11.83 16.42 14.84
C ASN A 167 -10.87 16.15 13.68
N ARG A 168 -10.38 17.21 13.02
CA ARG A 168 -9.39 17.08 11.93
C ARG A 168 -8.07 16.45 12.42
N GLN A 169 -7.65 16.74 13.65
CA GLN A 169 -6.46 16.13 14.25
C GLN A 169 -6.68 14.63 14.51
N ALA A 170 -7.83 14.24 15.06
CA ALA A 170 -8.19 12.85 15.28
C ALA A 170 -8.25 12.06 13.95
N ASP A 171 -8.88 12.63 12.92
CA ASP A 171 -8.94 12.03 11.57
C ASP A 171 -7.53 11.83 10.98
N ARG A 172 -6.66 12.86 11.08
CA ARG A 172 -5.28 12.77 10.61
C ARG A 172 -4.47 11.74 11.39
N ALA A 173 -4.63 11.66 12.71
CA ALA A 173 -3.97 10.65 13.54
C ALA A 173 -4.40 9.22 13.16
N SER A 174 -5.70 9.00 12.93
CA SER A 174 -6.23 7.71 12.48
C SER A 174 -5.65 7.32 11.11
N ARG A 175 -5.61 8.27 10.14
CA ARG A 175 -4.99 8.04 8.83
C ARG A 175 -3.49 7.73 8.93
N LEU A 176 -2.75 8.41 9.81
CA LEU A 176 -1.34 8.12 10.03
C LEU A 176 -1.13 6.71 10.59
N ASN A 177 -1.98 6.27 11.52
CA ASN A 177 -1.92 4.91 12.05
C ASN A 177 -2.20 3.86 10.96
N GLN A 178 -3.24 4.07 10.14
CA GLN A 178 -3.56 3.18 9.01
C GLN A 178 -2.42 3.10 7.98
N LEU A 179 -1.80 4.24 7.66
CA LEU A 179 -0.66 4.28 6.75
C LEU A 179 0.58 3.61 7.36
N ALA A 180 0.80 3.77 8.67
CA ALA A 180 1.89 3.11 9.36
C ALA A 180 1.72 1.59 9.35
N GLU A 181 0.53 1.08 9.65
CA GLU A 181 0.20 -0.34 9.60
C GLU A 181 0.37 -0.89 8.18
N ARG A 182 -0.18 -0.21 7.17
CA ARG A 182 -0.02 -0.62 5.76
C ARG A 182 1.45 -0.63 5.33
N ARG A 183 2.25 0.34 5.79
CA ARG A 183 3.70 0.35 5.53
C ARG A 183 4.40 -0.86 6.16
N THR A 184 4.02 -1.26 7.38
CA THR A 184 4.60 -2.45 8.02
C THR A 184 4.27 -3.73 7.27
N VAL A 185 3.04 -3.87 6.78
CA VAL A 185 2.62 -5.02 5.95
C VAL A 185 3.41 -5.06 4.65
N LEU A 186 3.44 -3.94 3.90
CA LEU A 186 4.18 -3.85 2.63
C LEU A 186 5.68 -4.11 2.81
N HIS A 187 6.26 -3.67 3.92
CA HIS A 187 7.66 -3.95 4.22
C HIS A 187 7.91 -5.44 4.48
N GLY A 188 7.01 -6.11 5.21
CA GLY A 188 7.07 -7.56 5.39
C GLY A 188 6.93 -8.33 4.08
N GLU A 189 5.99 -7.93 3.22
CA GLU A 189 5.82 -8.51 1.87
C GLU A 189 7.08 -8.32 1.01
N GLN A 190 7.68 -7.11 1.03
CA GLN A 190 8.91 -6.83 0.33
C GLN A 190 10.04 -7.74 0.81
N GLN A 191 10.23 -7.89 2.13
CA GLN A 191 11.26 -8.76 2.70
C GLN A 191 11.04 -10.23 2.28
N ALA A 192 9.80 -10.72 2.34
CA ALA A 192 9.46 -12.07 1.92
C ALA A 192 9.74 -12.31 0.43
N GLN A 193 9.36 -11.37 -0.44
CA GLN A 193 9.65 -11.45 -1.88
C GLN A 193 11.16 -11.40 -2.16
N THR A 194 11.91 -10.57 -1.44
CA THR A 194 13.36 -10.48 -1.60
C THR A 194 14.05 -11.79 -1.19
N ALA A 195 13.60 -12.40 -0.09
CA ALA A 195 14.10 -13.72 0.34
C ALA A 195 13.74 -14.83 -0.66
N ALA A 196 12.50 -14.84 -1.17
CA ALA A 196 12.07 -15.80 -2.18
C ALA A 196 12.86 -15.66 -3.50
N LEU A 197 13.17 -14.42 -3.92
CA LEU A 197 14.00 -14.17 -5.10
C LEU A 197 15.42 -14.70 -4.89
N ALA A 198 16.05 -14.41 -3.75
CA ALA A 198 17.39 -14.90 -3.44
C ALA A 198 17.45 -16.44 -3.39
N GLN A 199 16.41 -17.08 -2.85
CA GLN A 199 16.30 -18.54 -2.86
C GLN A 199 16.17 -19.08 -4.30
N ALA A 200 15.29 -18.50 -5.12
CA ALA A 200 15.10 -18.91 -6.50
C ALA A 200 16.39 -18.73 -7.34
N GLU A 201 17.14 -17.65 -7.12
CA GLU A 201 18.44 -17.41 -7.76
C GLU A 201 19.49 -18.46 -7.35
N ALA A 202 19.54 -18.83 -6.06
CA ALA A 202 20.42 -19.87 -5.56
C ALA A 202 20.07 -21.24 -6.15
N GLU A 203 18.78 -21.61 -6.19
CA GLU A 203 18.29 -22.84 -6.80
C GLU A 203 18.59 -22.88 -8.31
N ALA A 204 18.35 -21.78 -9.03
CA ALA A 204 18.67 -21.67 -10.45
C ALA A 204 20.17 -21.83 -10.71
N SER A 205 21.03 -21.23 -9.87
CA SER A 205 22.48 -21.38 -9.98
C SER A 205 22.93 -22.82 -9.70
N ALA A 206 22.32 -23.51 -8.73
CA ALA A 206 22.63 -24.90 -8.44
C ALA A 206 22.24 -25.82 -9.61
N ILE A 207 21.03 -25.65 -10.15
CA ILE A 207 20.55 -26.40 -11.32
C ILE A 207 21.44 -26.14 -12.54
N ALA A 208 21.87 -24.89 -12.76
CA ALA A 208 22.77 -24.55 -13.85
C ALA A 208 24.14 -25.26 -13.72
N ALA A 209 24.67 -25.36 -12.50
CA ALA A 209 25.90 -26.11 -12.24
C ALA A 209 25.73 -27.61 -12.48
N GLU A 210 24.63 -28.21 -12.01
CA GLU A 210 24.28 -29.61 -12.28
C GLU A 210 24.09 -29.90 -13.77
N LEU A 211 23.47 -28.97 -14.51
CA LEU A 211 23.30 -29.09 -15.94
C LEU A 211 24.66 -29.07 -16.66
N ALA A 212 25.57 -28.17 -16.26
CA ALA A 212 26.90 -28.08 -16.84
C ALA A 212 27.73 -29.35 -16.57
N THR A 213 27.65 -29.92 -15.37
CA THR A 213 28.34 -31.19 -15.06
C THR A 213 27.74 -32.36 -15.83
N ALA A 214 26.41 -32.45 -15.93
CA ALA A 214 25.73 -33.48 -16.71
C ALA A 214 26.05 -33.39 -18.21
N GLN A 215 26.12 -32.17 -18.77
CA GLN A 215 26.53 -31.95 -20.15
C GLN A 215 27.98 -32.38 -20.38
N SER A 216 28.90 -32.02 -19.48
CA SER A 216 30.29 -32.46 -19.59
C SER A 216 30.42 -33.99 -19.52
N ALA A 217 29.68 -34.64 -18.61
CA ALA A 217 29.67 -36.10 -18.50
C ALA A 217 29.12 -36.75 -19.77
N LEU A 218 28.01 -36.25 -20.31
CA LEU A 218 27.43 -36.73 -21.57
C LEU A 218 28.44 -36.63 -22.73
N THR A 219 29.10 -35.48 -22.89
CA THR A 219 30.10 -35.33 -23.96
C THR A 219 31.30 -36.26 -23.80
N ALA A 220 31.69 -36.58 -22.55
CA ALA A 220 32.78 -37.53 -22.30
C ALA A 220 32.36 -38.95 -22.71
N GLU A 221 31.16 -39.38 -22.32
CA GLU A 221 30.58 -40.69 -22.69
C GLU A 221 30.38 -40.81 -24.22
N GLU A 222 29.90 -39.75 -24.89
CA GLU A 222 29.78 -39.73 -26.35
C GLU A 222 31.13 -39.90 -27.06
N ASN A 223 32.19 -39.25 -26.54
CA ASN A 223 33.54 -39.39 -27.07
C ASN A 223 34.11 -40.79 -26.82
N GLU A 224 33.88 -41.38 -25.64
CA GLU A 224 34.31 -42.74 -25.32
C GLU A 224 33.59 -43.77 -26.20
N ALA A 225 32.27 -43.62 -26.38
CA ALA A 225 31.48 -44.45 -27.28
C ALA A 225 31.99 -44.35 -28.72
N ALA A 226 32.30 -43.15 -29.21
CA ALA A 226 32.87 -42.96 -30.54
C ALA A 226 34.26 -43.63 -30.70
N ALA A 227 35.11 -43.55 -29.67
CA ALA A 227 36.42 -44.21 -29.66
C ALA A 227 36.30 -45.73 -29.68
N LEU A 228 35.39 -46.30 -28.86
CA LEU A 228 35.10 -47.73 -28.84
C LEU A 228 34.55 -48.21 -30.19
N GLN A 229 33.65 -47.44 -30.81
CA GLN A 229 33.11 -47.77 -32.14
C GLN A 229 34.22 -47.81 -33.21
N ALA A 230 35.17 -46.87 -33.16
CA ALA A 230 36.32 -46.86 -34.06
C ALA A 230 37.24 -48.07 -33.83
N GLU A 231 37.47 -48.43 -32.57
CA GLU A 231 38.29 -49.60 -32.21
C GLU A 231 37.63 -50.92 -32.63
N ILE A 232 36.31 -51.05 -32.47
CA ILE A 232 35.54 -52.19 -33.00
C ILE A 232 35.76 -52.30 -34.52
N GLY A 233 35.60 -51.22 -35.26
CA GLY A 233 35.82 -51.23 -36.72
C GLY A 233 37.26 -51.64 -37.10
N ARG A 234 38.26 -51.18 -36.34
CA ARG A 234 39.66 -51.57 -36.53
C ARG A 234 39.88 -53.07 -36.27
N LEU A 235 39.32 -53.59 -35.18
CA LEU A 235 39.40 -55.01 -34.83
C LEU A 235 38.69 -55.90 -35.86
N GLU A 236 37.51 -55.48 -36.35
CA GLU A 236 36.79 -56.19 -37.40
C GLU A 236 37.60 -56.25 -38.70
N SER A 237 38.21 -55.14 -39.13
CA SER A 237 39.11 -55.13 -40.29
C SER A 237 40.31 -56.07 -40.09
N THR A 238 40.94 -56.01 -38.92
CA THR A 238 42.09 -56.86 -38.59
C THR A 238 41.69 -58.34 -38.59
N ALA A 239 40.52 -58.67 -38.03
CA ALA A 239 39.99 -60.03 -38.02
C ALA A 239 39.67 -60.54 -39.43
N ALA A 240 39.14 -59.68 -40.31
CA ALA A 240 38.91 -60.01 -41.71
C ALA A 240 40.23 -60.31 -42.45
N GLU A 241 41.25 -59.48 -42.28
CA GLU A 241 42.58 -59.70 -42.86
C GLU A 241 43.22 -61.01 -42.37
N LEU A 242 43.14 -61.29 -41.06
CA LEU A 242 43.67 -62.52 -40.48
C LEU A 242 42.94 -63.76 -40.97
N ARG A 243 41.61 -63.69 -41.13
CA ARG A 243 40.84 -64.80 -41.72
C ARG A 243 41.26 -65.08 -43.16
N GLU A 244 41.49 -64.04 -43.96
CA GLU A 244 41.94 -64.22 -45.34
C GLU A 244 43.36 -64.81 -45.40
N LYS A 245 44.29 -64.31 -44.57
CA LYS A 245 45.64 -64.89 -44.43
C LYS A 245 45.59 -66.36 -43.99
N LEU A 246 44.71 -66.71 -43.04
CA LEU A 246 44.53 -68.08 -42.58
C LEU A 246 44.04 -68.98 -43.73
N LYS A 247 43.01 -68.54 -44.47
CA LYS A 247 42.47 -69.28 -45.61
C LYS A 247 43.53 -69.51 -46.70
N GLN A 248 44.37 -68.51 -46.97
CA GLN A 248 45.50 -68.65 -47.90
C GLN A 248 46.53 -69.66 -47.40
N ALA A 249 46.91 -69.58 -46.12
CA ALA A 249 47.85 -70.52 -45.51
C ALA A 249 47.31 -71.96 -45.51
N GLU A 250 46.03 -72.16 -45.22
CA GLU A 250 45.35 -73.45 -45.30
C GLU A 250 45.33 -74.00 -46.74
N GLY A 251 45.10 -73.13 -47.73
CA GLY A 251 45.18 -73.49 -49.14
C GLY A 251 46.58 -73.98 -49.54
N VAL A 252 47.63 -73.23 -49.15
CA VAL A 252 49.03 -73.63 -49.38
C VAL A 252 49.33 -74.96 -48.69
N ARG A 253 48.94 -75.12 -47.42
CA ARG A 253 49.12 -76.38 -46.69
C ARG A 253 48.47 -77.55 -47.41
N GLN A 254 47.21 -77.41 -47.84
CA GLN A 254 46.49 -78.46 -48.55
C GLN A 254 47.17 -78.84 -49.88
N THR A 255 47.73 -77.86 -50.61
CA THR A 255 48.50 -78.17 -51.82
C THR A 255 49.81 -78.89 -51.53
N ALA A 256 50.50 -78.53 -50.46
CA ALA A 256 51.71 -79.20 -50.01
C ALA A 256 51.39 -80.64 -49.58
N ASP A 257 50.35 -80.86 -48.77
CA ASP A 257 49.89 -82.18 -48.33
C ASP A 257 49.59 -83.09 -49.53
N ARG A 258 48.84 -82.59 -50.53
CA ARG A 258 48.57 -83.34 -51.78
C ARG A 258 49.85 -83.69 -52.54
N THR A 259 50.83 -82.80 -52.54
CA THR A 259 52.12 -83.03 -53.22
C THR A 259 52.91 -84.11 -52.49
N VAL A 260 52.91 -84.09 -51.15
CA VAL A 260 53.53 -85.14 -50.32
C VAL A 260 52.86 -86.48 -50.61
N ASP A 261 51.52 -86.56 -50.60
CA ASP A 261 50.79 -87.80 -50.88
C ASP A 261 51.10 -88.37 -52.28
N GLN A 262 51.19 -87.50 -53.30
CA GLN A 262 51.55 -87.88 -54.66
C GLN A 262 52.98 -88.41 -54.76
N LEU A 263 53.93 -87.71 -54.13
CA LEU A 263 55.34 -88.13 -54.09
C LEU A 263 55.50 -89.45 -53.34
N GLN A 264 54.77 -89.64 -52.25
CA GLN A 264 54.81 -90.86 -51.45
C GLN A 264 54.20 -92.03 -52.21
N THR A 265 53.05 -91.84 -52.87
CA THR A 265 52.46 -92.86 -53.76
C THR A 265 53.40 -93.25 -54.89
N ARG A 266 54.06 -92.26 -55.51
CA ARG A 266 55.05 -92.49 -56.57
C ARG A 266 56.27 -93.24 -56.04
N TYR A 267 56.78 -92.87 -54.87
CA TYR A 267 57.89 -93.54 -54.21
C TYR A 267 57.56 -95.01 -53.91
N ASP A 268 56.38 -95.29 -53.36
CA ASP A 268 55.93 -96.65 -53.06
C ASP A 268 55.80 -97.50 -54.33
N LEU A 269 55.26 -96.93 -55.42
CA LEU A 269 55.17 -97.62 -56.71
C LEU A 269 56.56 -97.95 -57.27
N LEU A 270 57.48 -96.98 -57.31
CA LEU A 270 58.84 -97.18 -57.81
C LEU A 270 59.59 -98.22 -56.97
N THR A 271 59.40 -98.19 -55.65
CA THR A 271 59.99 -99.17 -54.72
C THR A 271 59.44 -100.57 -54.98
N ARG A 272 58.13 -100.73 -55.22
CA ARG A 272 57.54 -102.03 -55.58
C ARG A 272 58.07 -102.53 -56.92
N LEU A 273 58.06 -101.70 -57.96
CA LEU A 273 58.58 -102.06 -59.30
C LEU A 273 60.06 -102.49 -59.24
N ARG A 274 60.87 -101.79 -58.44
CA ARG A 274 62.26 -102.17 -58.17
C ARG A 274 62.35 -103.55 -57.54
N ASN A 275 61.59 -103.81 -56.47
CA ASN A 275 61.63 -105.08 -55.75
C ASN A 275 61.11 -106.26 -56.58
N GLU A 276 60.15 -106.02 -57.48
CA GLU A 276 59.65 -107.04 -58.43
C GLU A 276 60.63 -107.34 -59.57
N GLY A 277 61.70 -106.55 -59.71
CA GLY A 277 62.67 -106.69 -60.79
C GLY A 277 62.09 -106.35 -62.16
N ALA A 278 61.15 -105.39 -62.22
CA ALA A 278 60.61 -104.86 -63.46
C ALA A 278 61.74 -104.23 -64.29
N GLY A 279 61.88 -104.61 -65.56
CA GLY A 279 62.97 -104.17 -66.45
C GLY A 279 64.13 -105.16 -66.60
N TYR A 280 64.32 -106.11 -65.67
CA TYR A 280 65.25 -107.22 -65.87
C TYR A 280 64.69 -108.27 -66.83
N ALA A 281 65.56 -108.87 -67.64
CA ALA A 281 65.24 -110.05 -68.45
C ALA A 281 64.72 -111.20 -67.58
N SER A 282 63.85 -112.06 -68.12
CA SER A 282 63.15 -113.10 -67.35
C SER A 282 64.11 -114.02 -66.58
N GLY A 283 65.22 -114.40 -67.21
CA GLY A 283 66.25 -115.25 -66.60
C GLY A 283 66.98 -114.55 -65.45
N VAL A 284 67.36 -113.28 -65.64
CA VAL A 284 68.01 -112.48 -64.59
C VAL A 284 67.08 -112.26 -63.39
N ARG A 285 65.80 -111.95 -63.65
CA ARG A 285 64.77 -111.78 -62.59
C ARG A 285 64.56 -113.06 -61.78
N ALA A 286 64.51 -114.22 -62.44
CA ALA A 286 64.38 -115.52 -61.79
C ALA A 286 65.56 -115.81 -60.85
N ILE A 287 66.78 -115.53 -61.28
CA ILE A 287 68.00 -115.70 -60.46
C ILE A 287 68.01 -114.73 -59.28
N LEU A 288 67.71 -113.46 -59.49
CA LEU A 288 67.65 -112.47 -58.41
C LEU A 288 66.59 -112.84 -57.36
N GLN A 289 65.42 -113.31 -57.79
CA GLN A 289 64.39 -113.81 -56.88
C GLN A 289 64.83 -115.09 -56.14
N ALA A 290 65.52 -116.01 -56.82
CA ALA A 290 66.03 -117.24 -56.20
C ALA A 290 67.16 -116.96 -55.20
N GLY A 291 68.06 -116.01 -55.49
CA GLY A 291 69.12 -115.55 -54.60
C GLY A 291 68.63 -114.67 -53.44
N GLU A 292 67.54 -113.91 -53.63
CA GLU A 292 66.87 -113.21 -52.53
C GLU A 292 66.13 -114.20 -51.61
N ARG A 293 65.44 -115.19 -52.19
CA ARG A 293 64.84 -116.30 -51.41
C ARG A 293 65.90 -117.05 -50.61
N ALA A 294 67.09 -117.32 -51.18
CA ALA A 294 68.20 -117.92 -50.46
C ALA A 294 68.65 -117.11 -49.23
N ARG A 295 68.67 -115.78 -49.34
CA ARG A 295 69.06 -114.87 -48.24
C ARG A 295 67.97 -114.72 -47.16
N THR A 296 66.70 -114.88 -47.52
CA THR A 296 65.53 -114.63 -46.64
C THR A 296 64.86 -115.90 -46.11
N ALA A 297 65.02 -117.05 -46.76
CA ALA A 297 64.38 -118.31 -46.41
C ALA A 297 65.28 -119.52 -46.74
N ASN A 298 65.58 -120.36 -45.73
CA ASN A 298 66.32 -121.62 -45.89
C ASN A 298 65.52 -122.65 -46.72
N ALA A 299 65.44 -122.46 -48.05
CA ALA A 299 64.74 -123.34 -48.97
C ALA A 299 65.74 -124.16 -49.81
N GLY A 300 65.46 -125.45 -50.04
CA GLY A 300 66.38 -126.42 -50.67
C GLY A 300 66.67 -126.22 -52.17
N ASP A 301 66.06 -125.21 -52.82
CA ASP A 301 66.33 -124.77 -54.21
C ASP A 301 66.92 -123.34 -54.26
N ALA A 302 67.54 -122.91 -53.16
CA ALA A 302 68.19 -121.61 -52.99
C ALA A 302 69.53 -121.54 -53.73
N LEU A 303 69.76 -120.46 -54.48
CA LEU A 303 71.08 -120.16 -55.05
C LEU A 303 71.88 -119.35 -54.04
N ASN A 304 72.91 -119.96 -53.48
CA ASN A 304 73.90 -119.27 -52.67
C ASN A 304 74.94 -118.61 -53.58
N GLY A 305 75.62 -117.56 -53.10
CA GLY A 305 76.67 -116.89 -53.88
C GLY A 305 76.19 -115.96 -55.01
N ILE A 306 74.89 -115.63 -55.10
CA ILE A 306 74.38 -114.57 -55.99
C ILE A 306 74.53 -113.21 -55.30
N LEU A 307 75.44 -112.36 -55.81
CA LEU A 307 75.72 -111.04 -55.20
C LEU A 307 74.76 -109.95 -55.68
N GLY A 308 74.23 -110.11 -56.89
CA GLY A 308 73.34 -109.15 -57.52
C GLY A 308 73.65 -109.01 -59.01
N THR A 309 73.12 -107.96 -59.63
CA THR A 309 73.55 -107.56 -60.98
C THR A 309 74.59 -106.46 -60.90
N VAL A 310 75.31 -106.24 -61.99
CA VAL A 310 76.22 -105.09 -62.12
C VAL A 310 75.49 -103.79 -61.75
N ALA A 311 74.26 -103.59 -62.23
CA ALA A 311 73.40 -102.43 -61.94
C ALA A 311 73.15 -102.18 -60.44
N THR A 312 73.02 -103.23 -59.64
CA THR A 312 72.75 -103.11 -58.18
C THR A 312 74.02 -102.97 -57.35
N LEU A 313 75.18 -103.25 -57.94
CA LEU A 313 76.47 -103.32 -57.24
C LEU A 313 77.37 -102.11 -57.52
N ILE A 314 77.00 -101.28 -58.50
CA ILE A 314 77.63 -100.00 -58.77
C ILE A 314 76.66 -98.86 -58.40
N GLN A 315 77.22 -97.78 -57.86
CA GLN A 315 76.51 -96.55 -57.57
C GLN A 315 77.06 -95.47 -58.50
N VAL A 316 76.16 -94.89 -59.29
CA VAL A 316 76.50 -93.92 -60.33
C VAL A 316 76.02 -92.53 -59.87
N PRO A 317 76.82 -91.46 -60.05
CA PRO A 317 76.34 -90.08 -59.89
C PRO A 317 75.21 -89.79 -60.89
N SER A 318 74.16 -89.09 -60.47
CA SER A 318 72.96 -88.86 -61.30
C SER A 318 73.25 -88.17 -62.64
N GLN A 319 74.32 -87.37 -62.71
CA GLN A 319 74.75 -86.69 -63.94
C GLN A 319 75.36 -87.65 -64.98
N LEU A 320 75.81 -88.84 -64.57
CA LEU A 320 76.50 -89.83 -65.40
C LEU A 320 75.65 -91.07 -65.69
N ASP A 321 74.44 -91.14 -65.13
CA ASP A 321 73.57 -92.33 -65.14
C ASP A 321 73.35 -92.86 -66.57
N GLN A 322 72.91 -92.00 -67.49
CA GLN A 322 72.67 -92.36 -68.89
C GLN A 322 73.96 -92.78 -69.63
N ALA A 323 75.10 -92.15 -69.31
CA ALA A 323 76.37 -92.46 -69.97
C ALA A 323 76.90 -93.84 -69.55
N ILE A 324 76.80 -94.17 -68.26
CA ILE A 324 77.19 -95.48 -67.73
C ILE A 324 76.21 -96.57 -68.17
N GLU A 325 74.90 -96.31 -68.15
CA GLU A 325 73.88 -97.24 -68.67
C GLU A 325 74.16 -97.58 -70.14
N THR A 326 74.44 -96.58 -70.97
CA THR A 326 74.73 -96.77 -72.39
C THR A 326 76.04 -97.55 -72.61
N ALA A 327 77.08 -97.28 -71.80
CA ALA A 327 78.36 -97.97 -71.90
C ALA A 327 78.28 -99.44 -71.50
N LEU A 328 77.51 -99.78 -70.45
CA LEU A 328 77.33 -101.16 -70.00
C LEU A 328 76.31 -101.93 -70.85
N GLY A 329 75.30 -101.25 -71.39
CA GLY A 329 74.27 -101.85 -72.24
C GLY A 329 73.65 -103.11 -71.62
N GLY A 330 73.63 -104.22 -72.37
CA GLY A 330 73.10 -105.50 -71.85
C GLY A 330 73.91 -106.09 -70.69
N ALA A 331 75.20 -105.73 -70.56
CA ALA A 331 76.06 -106.20 -69.47
C ALA A 331 75.64 -105.64 -68.11
N PHE A 332 74.86 -104.56 -68.11
CA PHE A 332 74.27 -103.95 -66.91
C PHE A 332 73.42 -104.95 -66.10
N GLN A 333 72.78 -105.92 -66.78
CA GLN A 333 71.97 -106.97 -66.16
C GLN A 333 72.75 -108.26 -65.86
N ASN A 334 74.05 -108.30 -66.13
CA ASN A 334 74.85 -109.50 -65.85
C ASN A 334 74.84 -109.79 -64.35
N VAL A 335 74.64 -111.05 -64.00
CA VAL A 335 74.56 -111.49 -62.61
C VAL A 335 75.97 -111.80 -62.12
N VAL A 336 76.39 -111.11 -61.07
CA VAL A 336 77.68 -111.36 -60.41
C VAL A 336 77.50 -112.49 -59.40
N THR A 337 78.36 -113.49 -59.49
CA THR A 337 78.38 -114.63 -58.55
C THR A 337 79.73 -114.73 -57.85
N GLU A 338 79.75 -115.27 -56.63
CA GLU A 338 80.99 -115.44 -55.86
C GLU A 338 81.95 -116.41 -56.57
N SER A 339 81.42 -117.51 -57.12
CA SER A 339 82.21 -118.49 -57.85
C SER A 339 81.55 -118.98 -59.15
N TRP A 340 82.34 -119.67 -59.97
CA TRP A 340 81.87 -120.42 -61.14
C TRP A 340 80.89 -121.55 -60.79
N ASP A 341 81.04 -122.17 -59.61
CA ASP A 341 80.14 -123.23 -59.18
C ASP A 341 78.74 -122.65 -58.88
N ASP A 342 78.67 -121.48 -58.24
CA ASP A 342 77.41 -120.74 -58.01
C ASP A 342 76.75 -120.31 -59.33
N ALA A 343 77.57 -119.84 -60.30
CA ALA A 343 77.07 -119.54 -61.64
C ALA A 343 76.53 -120.79 -62.34
N ARG A 344 77.16 -121.94 -62.17
CA ARG A 344 76.73 -123.21 -62.75
C ARG A 344 75.41 -123.69 -62.14
N GLU A 345 75.24 -123.60 -60.82
CA GLU A 345 73.97 -123.89 -60.15
C GLU A 345 72.84 -123.00 -60.66
N ALA A 346 73.13 -121.70 -60.82
CA ALA A 346 72.19 -120.74 -61.37
C ALA A 346 71.80 -121.08 -62.83
N ILE A 347 72.76 -121.50 -63.65
CA ILE A 347 72.51 -121.96 -65.02
C ILE A 347 71.63 -123.21 -65.04
N GLU A 348 71.88 -124.19 -64.17
CA GLU A 348 71.06 -125.41 -64.08
C GLU A 348 69.64 -125.11 -63.59
N LEU A 349 69.48 -124.18 -62.65
CA LEU A 349 68.16 -123.70 -62.24
C LEU A 349 67.38 -123.12 -63.42
N LEU A 350 68.01 -122.26 -64.23
CA LEU A 350 67.38 -121.68 -65.41
C LEU A 350 67.02 -122.73 -66.47
N LYS A 351 67.89 -123.73 -66.69
CA LYS A 351 67.59 -124.85 -67.60
C LYS A 351 66.43 -125.71 -67.12
N ARG A 352 66.40 -126.03 -65.83
CA ARG A 352 65.34 -126.86 -65.20
C ARG A 352 63.98 -126.16 -65.23
N THR A 353 63.97 -124.86 -65.00
CA THR A 353 62.72 -124.08 -64.87
C THR A 353 62.27 -123.42 -66.17
N GLY A 354 63.12 -123.39 -67.20
CA GLY A 354 62.82 -122.74 -68.48
C GLY A 354 62.66 -121.23 -68.40
N GLN A 355 63.16 -120.58 -67.35
CA GLN A 355 62.86 -119.18 -67.03
C GLN A 355 63.68 -118.15 -67.83
N GLY A 356 64.46 -118.62 -68.83
CA GLY A 356 65.15 -117.78 -69.80
C GLY A 356 66.67 -117.89 -69.71
N ARG A 357 67.37 -116.81 -70.06
CA ARG A 357 68.83 -116.74 -70.11
C ARG A 357 69.35 -115.60 -69.25
N ALA A 358 70.52 -115.80 -68.64
CA ALA A 358 71.27 -114.79 -67.94
C ALA A 358 72.76 -114.98 -68.26
N THR A 359 73.50 -113.87 -68.25
CA THR A 359 74.97 -113.89 -68.35
C THR A 359 75.51 -113.75 -66.93
N PHE A 360 76.46 -114.61 -66.58
CA PHE A 360 77.03 -114.66 -65.24
C PHE A 360 78.48 -114.20 -65.26
N LEU A 361 78.85 -113.43 -64.24
CA LEU A 361 80.20 -112.92 -64.00
C LEU A 361 80.71 -113.53 -62.68
N PRO A 362 81.31 -114.73 -62.73
CA PRO A 362 81.88 -115.38 -61.56
C PRO A 362 83.17 -114.67 -61.12
N LEU A 363 83.21 -114.10 -59.91
CA LEU A 363 84.38 -113.36 -59.41
C LEU A 363 85.66 -114.19 -59.55
N ASN A 364 85.63 -115.48 -59.19
CA ASN A 364 86.80 -116.35 -59.26
C ASN A 364 87.32 -116.70 -60.67
N ARG A 365 86.68 -116.23 -61.74
CA ARG A 365 87.08 -116.50 -63.15
C ARG A 365 87.08 -115.26 -64.04
N LEU A 366 86.88 -114.07 -63.49
CA LEU A 366 86.98 -112.84 -64.27
C LEU A 366 88.44 -112.57 -64.63
N SER A 367 88.69 -112.33 -65.92
CA SER A 367 89.97 -111.83 -66.40
C SER A 367 89.85 -110.32 -66.57
N VAL A 368 90.48 -109.55 -65.69
CA VAL A 368 90.57 -108.10 -65.83
C VAL A 368 91.52 -107.78 -66.99
N LEU A 369 91.03 -107.09 -68.02
CA LEU A 369 91.88 -106.61 -69.09
C LEU A 369 92.78 -105.48 -68.56
N PRO A 370 94.03 -105.34 -69.05
CA PRO A 370 94.88 -104.24 -68.65
C PRO A 370 94.19 -102.91 -68.97
N ALA A 371 94.13 -102.02 -67.97
CA ALA A 371 93.46 -100.74 -68.09
C ALA A 371 94.06 -99.92 -69.24
N ILE A 372 93.21 -99.52 -70.18
CA ILE A 372 93.59 -98.58 -71.22
C ILE A 372 93.60 -97.19 -70.57
N GLU A 373 94.73 -96.48 -70.64
CA GLU A 373 94.79 -95.10 -70.15
C GLU A 373 93.87 -94.21 -70.99
N ALA A 374 92.93 -93.54 -70.31
CA ALA A 374 92.04 -92.60 -70.97
C ALA A 374 92.87 -91.41 -71.52
N PRO A 375 92.67 -90.99 -72.78
CA PRO A 375 93.38 -89.85 -73.34
C PRO A 375 93.09 -88.58 -72.52
N ASN A 376 94.14 -87.81 -72.24
CA ASN A 376 93.99 -86.52 -71.55
C ASN A 376 93.57 -85.45 -72.57
N ALA A 377 92.28 -85.41 -72.92
CA ALA A 377 91.70 -84.44 -73.84
C ALA A 377 90.44 -83.77 -73.25
N PRO A 378 90.20 -82.48 -73.57
CA PRO A 378 89.03 -81.77 -73.07
C PRO A 378 87.74 -82.45 -73.53
N GLY A 379 86.85 -82.77 -72.56
CA GLY A 379 85.61 -83.50 -72.79
C GLY A 379 85.64 -84.99 -72.41
N ILE A 380 86.81 -85.54 -72.06
CA ILE A 380 86.95 -86.91 -71.55
C ILE A 380 86.95 -86.88 -70.02
N LEU A 381 85.96 -87.50 -69.38
CA LEU A 381 85.83 -87.54 -67.93
C LEU A 381 86.72 -88.60 -67.27
N GLY A 382 87.15 -89.61 -68.03
CA GLY A 382 87.97 -90.71 -67.56
C GLY A 382 87.36 -92.08 -67.85
N ASN A 383 88.00 -93.13 -67.33
CA ASN A 383 87.49 -94.49 -67.45
C ASN A 383 86.22 -94.69 -66.61
N ALA A 384 85.21 -95.33 -67.19
CA ALA A 384 83.91 -95.56 -66.54
C ALA A 384 84.05 -96.19 -65.14
N ALA A 385 84.94 -97.16 -64.99
CA ALA A 385 85.24 -97.81 -63.71
C ALA A 385 85.72 -96.84 -62.61
N ALA A 386 86.42 -95.75 -62.98
CA ALA A 386 86.90 -94.75 -62.02
C ALA A 386 85.83 -93.69 -61.67
N LEU A 387 84.70 -93.69 -62.38
CA LEU A 387 83.61 -92.71 -62.25
C LEU A 387 82.36 -93.28 -61.54
N VAL A 388 82.40 -94.57 -61.21
CA VAL A 388 81.37 -95.26 -60.44
C VAL A 388 81.94 -95.70 -59.11
N THR A 389 81.10 -95.80 -58.08
CA THR A 389 81.49 -96.36 -56.79
C THR A 389 80.94 -97.78 -56.65
N TYR A 390 81.74 -98.69 -56.10
CA TYR A 390 81.37 -100.09 -55.91
C TYR A 390 82.10 -100.65 -54.68
N GLU A 391 81.60 -101.78 -54.17
CA GLU A 391 82.26 -102.45 -53.05
C GLU A 391 83.59 -103.09 -53.49
N PRO A 392 84.66 -103.06 -52.67
CA PRO A 392 85.96 -103.63 -53.02
C PRO A 392 85.90 -105.11 -53.44
N LYS A 393 84.96 -105.88 -52.89
CA LYS A 393 84.78 -107.31 -53.17
C LYS A 393 84.35 -107.59 -54.61
N VAL A 394 83.76 -106.62 -55.30
CA VAL A 394 83.29 -106.74 -56.70
C VAL A 394 84.10 -105.87 -57.66
N ALA A 395 85.27 -105.39 -57.25
CA ALA A 395 86.11 -104.51 -58.06
C ALA A 395 86.47 -105.10 -59.43
N GLU A 396 86.68 -106.41 -59.49
CA GLU A 396 87.00 -107.12 -60.74
C GLU A 396 85.87 -107.06 -61.77
N VAL A 397 84.61 -106.89 -61.34
CA VAL A 397 83.44 -106.73 -62.22
C VAL A 397 83.39 -105.35 -62.86
N ALA A 398 83.77 -104.31 -62.10
CA ALA A 398 83.78 -102.95 -62.61
C ALA A 398 84.99 -102.69 -63.53
N LEU A 399 86.06 -103.47 -63.37
CA LEU A 399 87.32 -103.32 -64.11
C LEU A 399 87.45 -104.28 -65.32
N SER A 400 86.65 -105.35 -65.38
CA SER A 400 86.57 -106.27 -66.53
C SER A 400 85.80 -105.67 -67.69
#